data_AF-A0A2X1KDJ0-F1
#
_entry.id   AF-A0A2X1KDJ0-F1
#
_cell.length_a   1.000
_cell.length_b   1.000
_cell.length_c   1.000
_cell.angle_alpha   90.00
_cell.angle_beta   90.00
_cell.angle_gamma   90.00
#
_symmetry.space_group_name_H-M   'P 1'
#
loop_
_entity.id
_entity.type
_entity.pdbx_description
1 polymer ?
#
loop_
_entity_poly.entity_id
_entity_poly.type
_entity_poly.pdbx_seq_one_letter_code
_entity_poly.pdbx_strand_id
1 'polypeptide(L)'
;MERKVHPNDDVNKSQSSNDVFPTAMHVAALLALRKQLIPQLKTLTQTLNEKSRAFADIVKIGRTHLQDATPLTLGQEISGWVAMLEHNLKHIEYSLPHVAELALGGTAVGTGLNTHPEYARRVADELAVITCAPFVTAPNKFEALATCDALVQAHGALKGLAASLMKIAMIVRWLASGPRCGIGEISIPENEPGSSIMPGKVNPTQCEALTCSAVR
;
A
#
# COMPACT_ATOMS: atom_id res chain seq x y z
N MET A 1 7.41 47.74 10.12
CA MET A 1 6.54 47.13 9.09
C MET A 1 5.40 46.44 9.82
N GLU A 2 4.18 46.92 9.61
CA GLU A 2 2.98 46.27 10.16
C GLU A 2 2.76 44.94 9.43
N ARG A 3 2.55 43.86 10.19
CA ARG A 3 2.48 42.51 9.65
C ARG A 3 1.10 42.29 9.01
N LYS A 4 1.05 42.12 7.67
CA LYS A 4 -0.21 41.94 6.92
C LYS A 4 -0.91 40.59 7.14
N VAL A 5 -0.16 39.56 7.59
CA VAL A 5 -0.68 38.21 7.87
C VAL A 5 0.00 37.67 9.12
N HIS A 6 -0.79 37.33 10.14
CA HIS A 6 -0.37 36.73 11.39
C HIS A 6 -0.51 35.20 11.35
N PRO A 7 0.54 34.40 11.66
CA PRO A 7 0.50 32.95 11.60
C PRO A 7 -0.57 32.34 12.49
N ASN A 8 -0.80 32.91 13.67
CA ASN A 8 -1.80 32.39 14.58
C ASN A 8 -3.21 32.92 14.26
N ASP A 9 -3.32 34.22 14.03
CA ASP A 9 -4.63 34.87 14.02
C ASP A 9 -5.31 34.81 12.65
N ASP A 10 -4.51 34.64 11.59
CA ASP A 10 -4.99 34.48 10.21
C ASP A 10 -4.81 33.04 9.72
N VAL A 11 -3.59 32.48 9.77
CA VAL A 11 -3.32 31.16 9.16
C VAL A 11 -3.85 30.00 10.00
N ASN A 12 -3.64 30.04 11.32
CA ASN A 12 -4.13 29.04 12.27
C ASN A 12 -5.48 29.41 12.90
N LYS A 13 -6.21 30.37 12.29
CA LYS A 13 -7.51 30.81 12.81
C LYS A 13 -8.47 29.64 12.86
N SER A 14 -9.19 29.51 13.98
CA SER A 14 -10.19 28.46 14.23
C SER A 14 -9.64 27.03 14.24
N GLN A 15 -8.32 26.87 14.35
CA GLN A 15 -7.59 25.61 14.33
C GLN A 15 -6.77 25.41 15.61
N SER A 16 -6.39 24.16 15.86
CA SER A 16 -5.40 23.77 16.85
C SER A 16 -4.38 22.83 16.20
N SER A 17 -3.15 22.82 16.69
CA SER A 17 -2.20 21.78 16.26
C SER A 17 -2.76 20.36 16.49
N ASN A 18 -3.62 20.20 17.51
CA ASN A 18 -4.20 18.92 17.89
C ASN A 18 -5.18 18.38 16.84
N ASP A 19 -5.92 19.23 16.13
CA ASP A 19 -6.85 18.78 15.09
C ASP A 19 -6.31 18.96 13.66
N VAL A 20 -5.34 19.86 13.47
CA VAL A 20 -4.62 20.05 12.20
C VAL A 20 -3.69 18.89 11.91
N PHE A 21 -2.90 18.43 12.88
CA PHE A 21 -1.86 17.43 12.61
C PHE A 21 -2.45 16.05 12.24
N PRO A 22 -3.43 15.48 12.98
CA PRO A 22 -4.08 14.24 12.56
C PRO A 22 -4.78 14.36 11.20
N THR A 23 -5.40 15.52 10.93
CA THR A 23 -5.98 15.81 9.61
C THR A 23 -4.92 15.72 8.50
N ALA A 24 -3.74 16.33 8.71
CA ALA A 24 -2.64 16.27 7.74
C ALA A 24 -2.13 14.83 7.54
N MET A 25 -2.04 14.03 8.62
CA MET A 25 -1.67 12.61 8.54
C MET A 25 -2.66 11.81 7.66
N HIS A 26 -3.96 11.98 7.91
CA HIS A 26 -5.03 11.30 7.17
C HIS A 26 -5.05 11.72 5.70
N VAL A 27 -4.89 13.02 5.42
CA VAL A 27 -4.80 13.54 4.05
C VAL A 27 -3.61 12.93 3.31
N ALA A 28 -2.42 12.95 3.92
CA ALA A 28 -1.22 12.38 3.31
C ALA A 28 -1.39 10.87 3.05
N ALA A 29 -1.87 10.13 4.04
CA ALA A 29 -2.08 8.69 3.94
C ALA A 29 -3.08 8.31 2.84
N LEU A 30 -4.27 8.94 2.84
CA LEU A 30 -5.31 8.64 1.86
C LEU A 30 -4.84 8.93 0.43
N LEU A 31 -4.14 10.03 0.23
CA LEU A 31 -3.62 10.41 -1.08
C LEU A 31 -2.50 9.47 -1.55
N ALA A 32 -1.57 9.08 -0.67
CA ALA A 32 -0.54 8.11 -1.00
C ALA A 32 -1.15 6.75 -1.38
N LEU A 33 -2.12 6.26 -0.60
CA LEU A 33 -2.82 5.00 -0.90
C LEU A 33 -3.53 5.06 -2.25
N ARG A 34 -4.32 6.10 -2.51
CA ARG A 34 -5.14 6.22 -3.73
C ARG A 34 -4.34 6.55 -4.98
N LYS A 35 -3.35 7.44 -4.88
CA LYS A 35 -2.63 7.99 -6.05
C LYS A 35 -1.35 7.24 -6.37
N GLN A 36 -0.75 6.55 -5.40
CA GLN A 36 0.52 5.85 -5.59
C GLN A 36 0.36 4.34 -5.43
N LEU A 37 -0.10 3.86 -4.27
CA LEU A 37 -0.09 2.42 -3.98
C LEU A 37 -1.10 1.62 -4.82
N ILE A 38 -2.38 1.98 -4.76
CA ILE A 38 -3.47 1.23 -5.42
C ILE A 38 -3.25 1.10 -6.93
N PRO A 39 -2.85 2.15 -7.67
CA PRO A 39 -2.57 2.03 -9.11
C PRO A 39 -1.43 1.03 -9.39
N GLN A 40 -0.33 1.10 -8.64
CA GLN A 40 0.82 0.21 -8.85
C GLN A 40 0.50 -1.24 -8.48
N LEU A 41 -0.30 -1.45 -7.42
CA LEU A 41 -0.80 -2.78 -7.08
C LEU A 41 -1.67 -3.35 -8.20
N LYS A 42 -2.57 -2.55 -8.79
CA LYS A 42 -3.39 -2.97 -9.94
C LYS A 42 -2.53 -3.33 -11.16
N THR A 43 -1.49 -2.55 -11.45
CA THR A 43 -0.53 -2.85 -12.54
C THR A 43 0.17 -4.18 -12.30
N LEU A 44 0.67 -4.43 -11.09
CA LEU A 44 1.32 -5.69 -10.74
C LEU A 44 0.36 -6.89 -10.86
N THR A 45 -0.85 -6.76 -10.31
CA THR A 45 -1.90 -7.79 -10.39
C THR A 45 -2.22 -8.14 -11.84
N GLN A 46 -2.41 -7.13 -12.69
CA GLN A 46 -2.70 -7.33 -14.10
C GLN A 46 -1.53 -8.01 -14.83
N THR A 47 -0.30 -7.58 -14.56
CA THR A 47 0.91 -8.21 -15.13
C THR A 47 1.00 -9.69 -14.76
N LEU A 48 0.75 -10.05 -13.50
CA LEU A 48 0.76 -11.45 -13.06
C LEU A 48 -0.42 -12.24 -13.62
N ASN A 49 -1.59 -11.64 -13.77
CA ASN A 49 -2.75 -12.28 -14.40
C ASN A 49 -2.50 -12.60 -15.88
N GLU A 50 -1.85 -11.70 -16.62
CA GLU A 50 -1.41 -11.95 -17.99
C GLU A 50 -0.41 -13.12 -18.05
N LYS A 51 0.55 -13.18 -17.13
CA LYS A 51 1.49 -14.31 -17.03
C LYS A 51 0.79 -15.62 -16.65
N SER A 52 -0.17 -15.58 -15.73
CA SER A 52 -0.98 -16.74 -15.35
C SER A 52 -1.68 -17.34 -16.57
N ARG A 53 -2.30 -16.50 -17.41
CA ARG A 53 -2.94 -16.93 -18.67
C ARG A 53 -1.93 -17.45 -19.69
N ALA A 54 -0.82 -16.75 -19.87
CA ALA A 54 0.22 -17.14 -20.82
C ALA A 54 0.87 -18.49 -20.49
N PHE A 55 0.87 -18.88 -19.20
CA PHE A 55 1.46 -20.13 -18.72
C PHE A 55 0.42 -21.18 -18.31
N ALA A 56 -0.83 -21.03 -18.74
CA ALA A 56 -1.94 -21.91 -18.38
C ALA A 56 -1.72 -23.37 -18.78
N ASP A 57 -1.00 -23.62 -19.88
CA ASP A 57 -0.79 -24.97 -20.42
C ASP A 57 0.56 -25.60 -20.00
N ILE A 58 1.40 -24.87 -19.25
CA ILE A 58 2.71 -25.36 -18.80
C ILE A 58 2.53 -26.19 -17.53
N VAL A 59 2.51 -27.52 -17.67
CA VAL A 59 2.47 -28.45 -16.53
C VAL A 59 3.83 -28.51 -15.84
N LYS A 60 3.84 -28.40 -14.51
CA LYS A 60 5.02 -28.51 -13.64
C LYS A 60 4.72 -29.35 -12.41
N ILE A 61 5.78 -29.75 -11.70
CA ILE A 61 5.65 -30.46 -10.42
C ILE A 61 5.23 -29.49 -9.31
N GLY A 62 4.26 -29.90 -8.49
CA GLY A 62 3.94 -29.20 -7.26
C GLY A 62 4.98 -29.49 -6.18
N ARG A 63 5.16 -28.57 -5.23
CA ARG A 63 6.00 -28.81 -4.04
C ARG A 63 5.29 -28.41 -2.76
N THR A 64 5.10 -29.36 -1.86
CA THR A 64 4.58 -29.15 -0.50
C THR A 64 5.65 -29.54 0.50
N HIS A 65 5.92 -28.70 1.51
CA HIS A 65 7.07 -28.90 2.42
C HIS A 65 8.42 -29.01 1.68
N LEU A 66 8.54 -28.37 0.51
CA LEU A 66 9.68 -28.47 -0.42
C LEU A 66 9.91 -29.87 -1.01
N GLN A 67 9.00 -30.83 -0.81
CA GLN A 67 9.04 -32.17 -1.41
C GLN A 67 8.20 -32.23 -2.68
N ASP A 68 8.55 -33.13 -3.60
CA ASP A 68 7.78 -33.38 -4.82
C ASP A 68 6.35 -33.83 -4.50
N ALA A 69 5.38 -33.29 -5.22
CA ALA A 69 3.95 -33.54 -5.04
C ALA A 69 3.25 -33.84 -6.38
N THR A 70 1.93 -33.73 -6.44
CA THR A 70 1.18 -33.89 -7.70
C THR A 70 1.37 -32.69 -8.65
N PRO A 71 1.21 -32.88 -9.97
CA PRO A 71 1.35 -31.78 -10.93
C PRO A 71 0.26 -30.71 -10.82
N LEU A 72 0.62 -29.50 -11.28
CA LEU A 72 -0.27 -28.37 -11.55
C LEU A 72 0.29 -27.56 -12.72
N THR A 73 -0.45 -26.59 -13.25
CA THR A 73 0.10 -25.68 -14.26
C THR A 73 0.80 -24.48 -13.63
N LEU A 74 1.83 -23.94 -14.29
CA LEU A 74 2.47 -22.70 -13.85
C LEU A 74 1.46 -21.54 -13.82
N GLY A 75 0.49 -21.55 -14.74
CA GLY A 75 -0.64 -20.63 -14.73
C GLY A 75 -1.48 -20.73 -13.45
N GLN A 76 -1.78 -21.95 -12.97
CA GLN A 76 -2.47 -22.17 -11.70
C GLN A 76 -1.66 -21.65 -10.51
N GLU A 77 -0.34 -21.87 -10.47
CA GLU A 77 0.52 -21.36 -9.40
C GLU A 77 0.47 -19.82 -9.33
N ILE A 78 0.63 -19.14 -10.48
CA ILE A 78 0.59 -17.67 -10.55
C ILE A 78 -0.82 -17.14 -10.25
N SER A 79 -1.88 -17.87 -10.57
CA SER A 79 -3.26 -17.47 -10.25
C SER A 79 -3.47 -17.31 -8.74
N GLY A 80 -2.79 -18.12 -7.92
CA GLY A 80 -2.78 -17.95 -6.46
C GLY A 80 -2.15 -16.62 -6.03
N TRP A 81 -1.10 -16.17 -6.72
CA TRP A 81 -0.44 -14.89 -6.45
C TRP A 81 -1.35 -13.72 -6.83
N VAL A 82 -2.05 -13.82 -7.96
CA VAL A 82 -3.05 -12.84 -8.40
C VAL A 82 -4.14 -12.70 -7.35
N ALA A 83 -4.71 -13.83 -6.89
CA ALA A 83 -5.75 -13.83 -5.86
C ALA A 83 -5.26 -13.19 -4.55
N MET A 84 -4.01 -13.45 -4.12
CA MET A 84 -3.42 -12.77 -2.98
C MET A 84 -3.44 -11.24 -3.15
N LEU A 85 -3.00 -10.72 -4.29
CA LEU A 85 -2.96 -9.27 -4.53
C LEU A 85 -4.36 -8.65 -4.63
N GLU A 86 -5.33 -9.34 -5.24
CA GLU A 86 -6.72 -8.90 -5.31
C GLU A 86 -7.39 -8.82 -3.92
N HIS A 87 -7.14 -9.79 -3.05
CA HIS A 87 -7.63 -9.75 -1.67
C HIS A 87 -6.99 -8.62 -0.87
N ASN A 88 -5.67 -8.41 -1.02
CA ASN A 88 -4.99 -7.30 -0.35
C ASN A 88 -5.49 -5.94 -0.83
N LEU A 89 -5.77 -5.78 -2.13
CA LEU A 89 -6.37 -4.56 -2.66
C LEU A 89 -7.70 -4.27 -1.96
N LYS A 90 -8.58 -5.28 -1.81
CA LYS A 90 -9.84 -5.12 -1.08
C LYS A 90 -9.63 -4.72 0.38
N HIS A 91 -8.68 -5.36 1.08
CA HIS A 91 -8.36 -5.00 2.46
C HIS A 91 -7.91 -3.55 2.61
N ILE A 92 -7.08 -3.06 1.67
CA ILE A 92 -6.66 -1.66 1.63
C ILE A 92 -7.85 -0.75 1.36
N GLU A 93 -8.66 -1.06 0.34
CA GLU A 93 -9.85 -0.29 -0.02
C GLU A 93 -10.86 -0.20 1.15
N TYR A 94 -11.02 -1.25 1.95
CA TYR A 94 -11.86 -1.26 3.15
C TYR A 94 -11.35 -0.37 4.29
N SER A 95 -10.05 -0.05 4.34
CA SER A 95 -9.51 0.89 5.33
C SER A 95 -9.74 2.36 4.96
N LEU A 96 -9.96 2.67 3.66
CA LEU A 96 -10.01 4.05 3.17
C LEU A 96 -11.12 4.91 3.78
N PRO A 97 -12.35 4.40 4.05
CA PRO A 97 -13.40 5.23 4.63
C PRO A 97 -12.99 5.84 5.98
N HIS A 98 -12.40 5.04 6.88
CA HIS A 98 -11.98 5.50 8.19
C HIS A 98 -10.78 6.47 8.10
N VAL A 99 -9.85 6.22 7.18
CA VAL A 99 -8.73 7.16 6.91
C VAL A 99 -9.23 8.48 6.30
N ALA A 100 -10.38 8.50 5.63
CA ALA A 100 -10.96 9.71 5.05
C ALA A 100 -11.68 10.61 6.08
N GLU A 101 -11.83 10.15 7.33
CA GLU A 101 -12.42 10.94 8.41
C GLU A 101 -11.39 11.92 8.98
N LEU A 102 -11.75 13.21 9.04
CA LEU A 102 -10.87 14.30 9.43
C LEU A 102 -11.17 14.84 10.84
N ALA A 103 -10.12 15.01 11.64
CA ALA A 103 -10.19 15.58 12.98
C ALA A 103 -10.48 17.09 13.01
N LEU A 104 -10.19 17.80 11.92
CA LEU A 104 -10.30 19.26 11.84
C LEU A 104 -11.68 19.79 12.27
N GLY A 105 -11.67 20.82 13.11
CA GLY A 105 -12.85 21.35 13.79
C GLY A 105 -13.09 20.74 15.17
N GLY A 106 -12.30 19.75 15.59
CA GLY A 106 -12.25 19.30 16.99
C GLY A 106 -11.50 20.27 17.92
N THR A 107 -10.70 21.17 17.36
CA THR A 107 -9.83 22.13 18.05
C THR A 107 -8.95 21.47 19.10
N ALA A 108 -8.88 21.99 20.33
CA ALA A 108 -7.89 21.56 21.30
C ALA A 108 -8.13 20.15 21.86
N VAL A 109 -9.40 19.78 22.08
CA VAL A 109 -9.78 18.56 22.83
C VAL A 109 -11.01 17.84 22.28
N GLY A 110 -11.50 18.22 21.10
CA GLY A 110 -12.63 17.58 20.41
C GLY A 110 -13.97 18.30 20.58
N THR A 111 -14.05 19.34 21.41
CA THR A 111 -15.29 20.08 21.68
C THR A 111 -15.66 21.08 20.59
N GLY A 112 -14.72 21.47 19.73
CA GLY A 112 -14.93 22.53 18.74
C GLY A 112 -14.96 23.94 19.34
N LEU A 113 -14.49 24.14 20.56
CA LEU A 113 -14.38 25.48 21.14
C LEU A 113 -13.50 26.38 20.26
N ASN A 114 -13.92 27.64 20.05
CA ASN A 114 -13.28 28.63 19.18
C ASN A 114 -13.29 28.30 17.67
N THR A 115 -14.19 27.42 17.22
CA THR A 115 -14.47 27.20 15.80
C THR A 115 -15.91 27.54 15.45
N HIS A 116 -16.17 27.83 14.18
CA HIS A 116 -17.54 28.05 13.69
C HIS A 116 -18.28 26.71 13.58
N PRO A 117 -19.58 26.60 13.90
CA PRO A 117 -20.30 25.33 13.86
C PRO A 117 -20.24 24.58 12.51
N GLU A 118 -20.13 25.32 11.41
CA GLU A 118 -20.02 24.75 10.06
C GLU A 118 -18.58 24.46 9.61
N TYR A 119 -17.57 24.90 10.36
CA TYR A 119 -16.17 24.89 9.93
C TYR A 119 -15.70 23.49 9.54
N ALA A 120 -15.94 22.50 10.40
CA ALA A 120 -15.48 21.13 10.22
C ALA A 120 -15.99 20.50 8.92
N ARG A 121 -17.29 20.66 8.62
CA ARG A 121 -17.90 20.16 7.39
C ARG A 121 -17.35 20.89 6.16
N ARG A 122 -17.33 22.23 6.20
CA ARG A 122 -16.94 23.04 5.04
C ARG A 122 -15.47 22.84 4.65
N VAL A 123 -14.57 22.66 5.61
CA VAL A 123 -13.18 22.37 5.29
C VAL A 123 -13.00 20.94 4.76
N ALA A 124 -13.74 19.96 5.28
CA ALA A 124 -13.72 18.61 4.71
C ALA A 124 -14.23 18.61 3.25
N ASP A 125 -15.31 19.33 2.96
CA ASP A 125 -15.85 19.50 1.60
C ASP A 125 -14.82 20.18 0.68
N GLU A 126 -14.17 21.25 1.14
CA GLU A 126 -13.13 21.95 0.35
C GLU A 126 -11.91 21.06 0.08
N LEU A 127 -11.44 20.32 1.10
CA LEU A 127 -10.37 19.35 0.93
C LEU A 127 -10.77 18.25 -0.05
N ALA A 128 -12.01 17.79 -0.03
CA ALA A 128 -12.51 16.80 -0.96
C ALA A 128 -12.47 17.31 -2.41
N VAL A 129 -12.87 18.56 -2.64
CA VAL A 129 -12.81 19.24 -3.94
C VAL A 129 -11.36 19.38 -4.42
N ILE A 130 -10.48 19.99 -3.63
CA ILE A 130 -9.09 20.28 -4.04
C ILE A 130 -8.31 18.99 -4.32
N THR A 131 -8.55 17.94 -3.54
CA THR A 131 -7.77 16.71 -3.63
C THR A 131 -8.38 15.64 -4.53
N CYS A 132 -9.66 15.79 -4.88
CA CYS A 132 -10.51 14.78 -5.53
C CYS A 132 -10.57 13.47 -4.72
N ALA A 133 -10.65 13.58 -3.39
CA ALA A 133 -10.74 12.45 -2.47
C ALA A 133 -11.96 12.59 -1.54
N PRO A 134 -12.58 11.49 -1.09
CA PRO A 134 -13.86 11.52 -0.38
C PRO A 134 -13.68 11.84 1.11
N PHE A 135 -13.04 12.96 1.43
CA PHE A 135 -12.86 13.38 2.81
C PHE A 135 -14.20 13.77 3.45
N VAL A 136 -14.36 13.38 4.71
CA VAL A 136 -15.52 13.72 5.53
C VAL A 136 -15.05 14.17 6.91
N THR A 137 -15.87 14.95 7.61
CA THR A 137 -15.56 15.29 8.99
C THR A 137 -15.80 14.08 9.89
N ALA A 138 -14.88 13.77 10.82
CA ALA A 138 -15.01 12.62 11.70
C ALA A 138 -16.28 12.74 12.57
N PRO A 139 -17.09 11.68 12.71
CA PRO A 139 -18.34 11.73 13.48
C PRO A 139 -18.09 11.95 14.97
N ASN A 140 -16.94 11.48 15.48
CA ASN A 140 -16.52 11.71 16.86
C ASN A 140 -15.13 12.34 16.90
N LYS A 141 -15.04 13.60 17.33
CA LYS A 141 -13.77 14.33 17.41
C LYS A 141 -12.89 13.91 18.59
N PHE A 142 -13.44 13.26 19.61
CA PHE A 142 -12.64 12.78 20.74
C PHE A 142 -11.82 11.55 20.33
N GLU A 143 -12.42 10.62 19.59
CA GLU A 143 -11.72 9.46 19.03
C GLU A 143 -10.62 9.93 18.05
N ALA A 144 -10.99 10.76 17.07
CA ALA A 144 -10.06 11.24 16.03
C ALA A 144 -8.85 12.03 16.57
N LEU A 145 -8.91 12.50 17.83
CA LEU A 145 -7.81 13.18 18.51
C LEU A 145 -7.07 12.30 19.51
N ALA A 146 -7.74 11.31 20.12
CA ALA A 146 -7.19 10.50 21.19
C ALA A 146 -6.48 9.24 20.70
N THR A 147 -6.81 8.75 19.50
CA THR A 147 -6.24 7.53 18.93
C THR A 147 -5.82 7.74 17.48
N CYS A 148 -5.25 6.70 16.87
CA CYS A 148 -4.88 6.67 15.45
C CYS A 148 -5.39 5.38 14.80
N ASP A 149 -6.56 4.91 15.21
CA ASP A 149 -7.05 3.56 14.89
C ASP A 149 -7.25 3.36 13.38
N ALA A 150 -7.71 4.40 12.67
CA ALA A 150 -7.79 4.41 11.22
C ALA A 150 -6.44 4.09 10.55
N LEU A 151 -5.36 4.71 11.03
CA LEU A 151 -4.01 4.53 10.49
C LEU A 151 -3.42 3.18 10.90
N VAL A 152 -3.69 2.72 12.12
CA VAL A 152 -3.28 1.38 12.57
C VAL A 152 -3.95 0.30 11.72
N GLN A 153 -5.25 0.43 11.44
CA GLN A 153 -5.98 -0.50 10.58
C GLN A 153 -5.45 -0.50 9.14
N ALA A 154 -5.23 0.69 8.56
CA ALA A 154 -4.64 0.82 7.23
C ALA A 154 -3.24 0.18 7.17
N HIS A 155 -2.40 0.40 8.18
CA HIS A 155 -1.08 -0.22 8.27
C HIS A 155 -1.16 -1.75 8.45
N GLY A 156 -2.19 -2.25 9.13
CA GLY A 156 -2.49 -3.69 9.20
C GLY A 156 -2.77 -4.30 7.83
N ALA A 157 -3.55 -3.61 6.99
CA ALA A 157 -3.78 -4.02 5.60
C ALA A 157 -2.49 -4.00 4.77
N LEU A 158 -1.63 -2.99 4.94
CA LEU A 158 -0.32 -2.94 4.30
C LEU A 158 0.60 -4.09 4.73
N LYS A 159 0.54 -4.49 6.01
CA LYS A 159 1.29 -5.65 6.52
C LYS A 159 0.82 -6.96 5.87
N GLY A 160 -0.48 -7.11 5.62
CA GLY A 160 -1.03 -8.23 4.84
C GLY A 160 -0.49 -8.28 3.41
N LEU A 161 -0.42 -7.11 2.76
CA LEU A 161 0.19 -6.97 1.44
C LEU A 161 1.68 -7.34 1.47
N ALA A 162 2.44 -6.85 2.45
CA ALA A 162 3.85 -7.15 2.62
C ALA A 162 4.11 -8.66 2.76
N ALA A 163 3.32 -9.37 3.57
CA ALA A 163 3.42 -10.82 3.72
C ALA A 163 3.18 -11.57 2.39
N SER A 164 2.21 -11.09 1.59
CA SER A 164 1.90 -11.67 0.28
C SER A 164 3.01 -11.40 -0.75
N LEU A 165 3.52 -10.16 -0.80
CA LEU A 165 4.63 -9.79 -1.67
C LEU A 165 5.92 -10.54 -1.32
N MET A 166 6.20 -10.73 -0.02
CA MET A 166 7.29 -11.57 0.47
C MET A 166 7.17 -12.99 -0.09
N LYS A 167 5.98 -13.60 0.02
CA LYS A 167 5.73 -14.95 -0.51
C LYS A 167 5.96 -15.03 -2.02
N ILE A 168 5.41 -14.09 -2.78
CA ILE A 168 5.52 -14.06 -4.24
C ILE A 168 6.98 -13.90 -4.67
N ALA A 169 7.69 -12.92 -4.13
CA ALA A 169 9.10 -12.65 -4.44
C ALA A 169 10.00 -13.83 -4.09
N MET A 170 9.74 -14.49 -2.94
CA MET A 170 10.45 -15.70 -2.54
C MET A 170 10.22 -16.85 -3.51
N ILE A 171 8.98 -17.09 -3.97
CA ILE A 171 8.72 -18.13 -4.96
C ILE A 171 9.46 -17.83 -6.27
N VAL A 172 9.34 -16.61 -6.80
CA VAL A 172 9.99 -16.22 -8.06
C VAL A 172 11.50 -16.46 -8.00
N ARG A 173 12.18 -16.01 -6.93
CA ARG A 173 13.63 -16.23 -6.82
C ARG A 173 14.02 -17.70 -6.66
N TRP A 174 13.19 -18.52 -6.00
CA TRP A 174 13.46 -19.96 -5.86
C TRP A 174 13.26 -20.67 -7.20
N LEU A 175 12.17 -20.40 -7.91
CA LEU A 175 11.92 -20.99 -9.23
C LEU A 175 12.97 -20.58 -10.26
N ALA A 176 13.53 -19.37 -10.15
CA ALA A 176 14.60 -18.89 -11.02
C ALA A 176 16.02 -19.28 -10.57
N SER A 177 16.17 -19.97 -9.44
CA SER A 177 17.50 -20.34 -8.92
C SER A 177 18.24 -21.29 -9.86
N GLY A 178 19.51 -21.01 -10.16
CA GLY A 178 20.25 -21.74 -11.18
C GLY A 178 21.60 -21.07 -11.51
N PRO A 179 22.19 -21.32 -12.69
CA PRO A 179 21.58 -21.99 -13.84
C PRO A 179 21.65 -23.52 -13.80
N ARG A 180 22.43 -24.13 -12.90
CA ARG A 180 22.63 -25.60 -12.87
C ARG A 180 22.39 -26.27 -11.52
N CYS A 181 22.52 -25.53 -10.43
CA CYS A 181 22.51 -26.08 -9.07
C CYS A 181 21.30 -25.59 -8.24
N GLY A 182 20.17 -25.31 -8.92
CA GLY A 182 18.94 -24.80 -8.30
C GLY A 182 17.72 -25.50 -8.88
N ILE A 183 16.55 -24.84 -8.78
CA ILE A 183 15.29 -25.35 -9.37
C ILE A 183 15.23 -25.10 -10.87
N GLY A 184 15.53 -23.87 -11.33
CA GLY A 184 15.66 -23.53 -12.75
C GLY A 184 14.40 -23.68 -13.60
N GLU A 185 13.20 -23.55 -13.02
CA GLU A 185 11.93 -23.72 -13.74
C GLU A 185 11.49 -22.47 -14.52
N ILE A 186 11.96 -21.28 -14.13
CA ILE A 186 11.69 -20.04 -14.84
C ILE A 186 12.97 -19.24 -15.09
N SER A 187 12.96 -18.39 -16.12
CA SER A 187 13.99 -17.38 -16.34
C SER A 187 13.46 -15.99 -15.98
N ILE A 188 14.33 -15.15 -15.43
CA ILE A 188 14.03 -13.75 -15.09
C ILE A 188 14.92 -12.81 -15.93
N PRO A 189 14.49 -11.56 -16.20
CA PRO A 189 15.31 -10.61 -16.95
C PRO A 189 16.65 -10.30 -16.27
N GLU A 190 17.70 -10.20 -17.08
CA GLU A 190 19.02 -9.72 -16.68
C GLU A 190 19.05 -8.19 -16.73
N ASN A 191 18.86 -7.53 -15.58
CA ASN A 191 18.79 -6.06 -15.51
C ASN A 191 20.12 -5.41 -15.12
N GLU A 192 20.94 -6.10 -14.32
CA GLU A 192 22.28 -5.66 -13.95
C GLU A 192 23.33 -6.43 -14.78
N PRO A 193 24.48 -5.82 -15.12
CA PRO A 193 25.54 -6.52 -15.81
C PRO A 193 26.00 -7.74 -14.99
N GLY A 194 25.71 -8.94 -15.49
CA GLY A 194 26.36 -10.15 -15.01
C GLY A 194 27.88 -10.04 -15.18
N SER A 195 28.64 -10.63 -14.27
CA SER A 195 30.09 -10.68 -14.46
C SER A 195 30.41 -11.42 -15.77
N SER A 196 31.22 -10.82 -16.65
CA SER A 196 31.60 -11.43 -17.94
C SER A 196 32.27 -12.80 -17.80
N ILE A 197 32.71 -13.16 -16.60
CA ILE A 197 33.30 -14.46 -16.24
C ILE A 197 32.25 -15.53 -15.88
N MET A 198 30.98 -15.15 -15.63
CA MET A 198 29.91 -16.05 -15.19
C MET A 198 28.69 -15.97 -16.14
N PRO A 199 28.75 -16.55 -17.35
CA PRO A 199 27.63 -16.54 -18.29
C PRO A 199 26.38 -17.21 -17.71
N GLY A 200 25.22 -16.58 -17.91
CA GLY A 200 23.91 -17.09 -17.45
C GLY A 200 23.65 -16.97 -15.95
N LYS A 201 24.54 -16.31 -15.19
CA LYS A 201 24.26 -15.94 -13.79
C LYS A 201 23.37 -14.71 -13.74
N VAL A 202 22.15 -14.88 -13.28
CA VAL A 202 21.19 -13.80 -13.05
C VAL A 202 20.83 -13.72 -11.57
N ASN A 203 21.10 -12.57 -10.95
CA ASN A 203 20.70 -12.35 -9.56
C ASN A 203 19.25 -11.80 -9.54
N PRO A 204 18.36 -12.29 -8.65
CA PRO A 204 16.99 -11.81 -8.53
C PRO A 204 16.93 -10.51 -7.70
N THR A 205 17.68 -9.47 -8.09
CA THR A 205 17.88 -8.21 -7.33
C THR A 205 16.57 -7.50 -6.99
N GLN A 206 15.59 -7.53 -7.90
CA GLN A 206 14.26 -6.95 -7.68
C GLN A 206 13.48 -7.73 -6.61
N CYS A 207 13.61 -9.06 -6.58
CA CYS A 207 13.01 -9.87 -5.51
C CYS A 207 13.69 -9.56 -4.17
N GLU A 208 15.01 -9.39 -4.16
CA GLU A 208 15.78 -9.05 -2.96
C GLU A 208 15.33 -7.70 -2.40
N ALA A 209 15.28 -6.66 -3.23
CA ALA A 209 14.79 -5.34 -2.85
C ALA A 209 13.36 -5.39 -2.30
N LEU A 210 12.45 -6.09 -3.00
CA LEU A 210 11.06 -6.24 -2.56
C LEU A 210 10.96 -6.94 -1.20
N THR A 211 11.77 -7.98 -0.97
CA THR A 211 11.75 -8.71 0.30
C THR A 211 12.33 -7.88 1.46
N CYS A 212 13.36 -7.06 1.19
CA CYS A 212 13.86 -6.07 2.13
C CYS A 212 12.81 -5.00 2.47
N SER A 213 12.01 -4.56 1.48
CA SER A 213 10.91 -3.62 1.72
C SER A 213 9.78 -4.26 2.51
N ALA A 214 9.48 -5.54 2.30
CA ALA A 214 8.39 -6.24 2.98
C ALA A 214 8.65 -6.55 4.47
N VAL A 215 9.91 -6.52 4.92
CA VAL A 215 10.27 -6.70 6.35
C VAL A 215 10.40 -5.38 7.11
N ARG A 216 10.42 -4.25 6.42
CA ARG A 216 10.49 -2.91 7.00
C ARG A 216 9.10 -2.41 7.38
#